data_AF-R9JVP9-F1
#
_entry.id   AF-R9JVP9-F1
#
_cell.length_a   1.000
_cell.length_b   1.000
_cell.length_c   1.000
_cell.angle_alpha   90.00
_cell.angle_beta   90.00
_cell.angle_gamma   90.00
#
_symmetry.space_group_name_H-M   'P 1'
#
loop_
_entity.id
_entity.type
_entity.pdbx_description
1 polymer ?
#
loop_
_entity_poly.entity_id
_entity_poly.type
_entity_poly.pdbx_seq_one_letter_code
_entity_poly.pdbx_strand_id
1 'polypeptide(L)'
;MKVFLGGTCSGWKWRDKLQPLLKCDFYNPIVRNWSEEDRLKEVHERETSDYVLYGITNGIKGVYSIAEVVDDSNKRPEKTLFLNLYKEDERNFTKQMSHSLKAVENLLRGNGVRCFDSIESVANFLNG
;
A
#
# COMPACT_ATOMS: atom_id res chain seq x y z
N MET A 1 -13.79 2.73 11.33
CA MET A 1 -12.41 2.56 10.85
C MET A 1 -12.42 2.56 9.34
N LYS A 2 -11.57 3.36 8.71
CA LYS A 2 -11.47 3.52 7.26
C LYS A 2 -10.02 3.37 6.81
N VAL A 3 -9.81 2.65 5.70
CA VAL A 3 -8.47 2.45 5.12
C VAL A 3 -8.34 3.05 3.73
N PHE A 4 -7.28 3.83 3.51
CA PHE A 4 -6.88 4.30 2.17
C PHE A 4 -6.03 3.22 1.50
N LEU A 5 -6.44 2.77 0.32
CA LEU A 5 -5.75 1.73 -0.44
C LEU A 5 -4.76 2.38 -1.43
N GLY A 6 -3.60 2.81 -0.93
CA GLY A 6 -2.51 3.38 -1.69
C GLY A 6 -1.56 2.34 -2.28
N GLY A 7 -0.48 2.79 -2.92
CA GLY A 7 0.53 1.93 -3.54
C GLY A 7 0.32 1.68 -5.03
N THR A 8 1.20 0.88 -5.61
CA THR A 8 1.28 0.64 -7.05
C THR A 8 0.93 -0.81 -7.39
N CYS A 9 0.26 -0.99 -8.52
CA CYS A 9 -0.31 -2.27 -8.90
C CYS A 9 0.23 -2.85 -10.22
N SER A 10 0.94 -2.08 -11.06
CA SER A 10 1.44 -2.53 -12.39
C SER A 10 0.49 -3.47 -13.18
N GLY A 11 -0.82 -3.24 -13.09
CA GLY A 11 -1.84 -4.08 -13.73
C GLY A 11 -2.34 -5.28 -12.92
N TRP A 12 -1.69 -5.65 -11.82
CA TRP A 12 -2.18 -6.67 -10.89
C TRP A 12 -3.18 -6.09 -9.87
N LYS A 13 -4.36 -6.69 -9.81
CA LYS A 13 -5.49 -6.19 -9.04
C LYS A 13 -5.53 -6.73 -7.61
N TRP A 14 -4.47 -6.55 -6.84
CA TRP A 14 -4.44 -6.98 -5.43
C TRP A 14 -5.57 -6.34 -4.59
N ARG A 15 -5.98 -5.11 -4.93
CA ARG A 15 -7.13 -4.46 -4.32
C ARG A 15 -8.42 -5.23 -4.50
N ASP A 16 -8.64 -5.85 -5.66
CA ASP A 16 -9.85 -6.63 -5.93
C ASP A 16 -9.91 -7.91 -5.07
N LYS A 17 -8.75 -8.40 -4.63
CA LYS A 17 -8.66 -9.49 -3.65
C LYS A 17 -8.82 -9.01 -2.21
N LEU A 18 -8.32 -7.83 -1.86
CA LEU A 18 -8.41 -7.29 -0.50
C LEU A 18 -9.81 -6.78 -0.16
N GLN A 19 -10.44 -6.01 -1.06
CA GLN A 19 -11.72 -5.34 -0.80
C GLN A 19 -12.83 -6.29 -0.28
N PRO A 20 -13.03 -7.50 -0.82
CA PRO A 20 -14.04 -8.43 -0.31
C PRO A 20 -13.76 -8.98 1.10
N LEU A 21 -12.52 -8.90 1.57
CA LEU A 21 -12.10 -9.39 2.88
C LEU A 21 -12.24 -8.33 3.98
N LEU A 22 -12.39 -7.05 3.61
CA LEU A 22 -12.50 -5.95 4.56
C LEU A 22 -13.92 -5.85 5.12
N LYS A 23 -14.01 -5.77 6.45
CA LYS A 23 -15.23 -5.48 7.21
C LYS A 23 -15.35 -3.99 7.57
N CYS A 24 -14.30 -3.22 7.30
CA CYS A 24 -14.24 -1.78 7.53
C CYS A 24 -14.45 -1.00 6.23
N ASP A 25 -14.67 0.31 6.35
CA ASP A 25 -14.75 1.19 5.19
C ASP A 25 -13.38 1.30 4.50
N PHE A 26 -13.38 1.55 3.20
CA PHE A 26 -12.14 1.76 2.45
C PHE A 26 -12.32 2.78 1.32
N TYR A 27 -11.20 3.38 0.90
CA TYR A 27 -11.12 4.20 -0.30
C TYR A 27 -10.09 3.64 -1.27
N ASN A 28 -10.48 3.42 -2.52
CA ASN A 28 -9.61 2.96 -3.60
C ASN A 28 -9.36 4.15 -4.58
N PRO A 29 -8.13 4.67 -4.67
CA PRO A 29 -7.80 5.84 -5.49
C PRO A 29 -7.72 5.55 -6.99
N ILE A 30 -7.83 4.27 -7.41
CA ILE A 30 -7.74 3.91 -8.83
C ILE A 30 -9.02 4.30 -9.57
N VAL A 31 -8.94 5.40 -10.33
CA VAL A 31 -9.99 5.87 -11.25
C VAL A 31 -9.59 5.63 -12.71
N ARG A 32 -10.57 5.41 -13.60
CA ARG A 32 -10.31 5.18 -15.04
C ARG A 32 -9.87 6.44 -15.77
N ASN A 33 -10.52 7.56 -15.47
CA ASN A 33 -10.21 8.87 -16.03
C ASN A 33 -9.88 9.79 -14.87
N TRP A 34 -8.64 10.21 -14.78
CA TRP A 34 -8.17 11.09 -13.70
C TRP A 34 -8.65 12.53 -13.95
N SER A 35 -9.17 13.17 -12.91
CA SER A 35 -9.49 14.60 -12.85
C SER A 35 -8.83 15.27 -11.65
N GLU A 36 -8.75 16.60 -11.65
CA GLU A 36 -8.24 17.35 -10.49
C GLU A 36 -9.12 17.15 -9.24
N GLU A 37 -10.43 16.93 -9.42
CA GLU A 37 -11.34 16.59 -8.33
C GLU A 37 -10.98 15.24 -7.69
N ASP A 38 -10.58 14.25 -8.50
CA ASP A 38 -10.12 12.95 -7.99
C ASP A 38 -8.84 13.10 -7.17
N ARG A 39 -7.92 13.98 -7.60
CA ARG A 39 -6.69 14.30 -6.85
C ARG A 39 -6.99 14.92 -5.49
N LEU A 40 -7.88 15.91 -5.44
CA LEU A 40 -8.27 16.55 -4.18
C LEU A 40 -8.96 15.55 -3.25
N LYS A 41 -9.81 14.69 -3.80
CA LYS A 41 -10.45 13.62 -3.05
C LYS A 41 -9.45 12.60 -2.52
N GLU A 42 -8.46 12.20 -3.33
CA GLU A 42 -7.40 11.29 -2.92
C GLU A 42 -6.59 11.85 -1.74
N VAL A 43 -6.21 13.14 -1.80
CA VAL A 43 -5.51 13.82 -0.70
C VAL A 43 -6.37 13.84 0.56
N HIS A 44 -7.63 14.23 0.44
CA HIS A 44 -8.56 14.28 1.58
C HIS A 44 -8.77 12.88 2.21
N GLU A 45 -8.97 11.86 1.39
CA GLU A 45 -9.20 10.48 1.83
C GLU A 45 -7.96 9.89 2.52
N ARG A 46 -6.77 10.19 1.99
CA ARG A 46 -5.50 9.80 2.61
C ARG A 46 -5.29 10.50 3.96
N GLU A 47 -5.67 11.77 4.09
CA GLU A 47 -5.55 12.54 5.33
C GLU A 47 -6.55 12.11 6.39
N THR A 48 -7.77 11.74 6.01
CA THR A 48 -8.87 11.44 6.94
C THR A 48 -9.03 9.97 7.30
N SER A 49 -8.53 9.03 6.48
CA SER A 49 -8.58 7.59 6.80
C SER A 49 -7.81 7.25 8.08
N ASP A 50 -8.22 6.23 8.82
CA ASP A 50 -7.51 5.78 10.03
C ASP A 50 -6.17 5.12 9.68
N TYR A 51 -6.13 4.40 8.56
CA TYR A 51 -4.92 3.76 8.03
C TYR A 51 -4.66 4.12 6.56
N VAL A 52 -3.39 4.17 6.18
CA VAL A 52 -2.93 4.29 4.79
C VAL A 52 -2.13 3.04 4.44
N LEU A 53 -2.69 2.20 3.58
CA LEU A 53 -2.10 0.94 3.15
C LEU A 53 -1.37 1.11 1.82
N TYR A 54 -0.05 0.93 1.82
CA TYR A 54 0.77 0.92 0.62
C TYR A 54 1.06 -0.52 0.20
N GLY A 55 0.30 -1.04 -0.78
CA GLY A 55 0.61 -2.34 -1.39
C GLY A 55 1.53 -2.19 -2.59
N ILE A 56 2.64 -2.94 -2.57
CA ILE A 56 3.64 -2.98 -3.63
C ILE A 56 3.71 -4.37 -4.22
N THR A 57 3.63 -4.44 -5.53
CA THR A 57 3.64 -5.69 -6.28
C THR A 57 4.88 -5.83 -7.15
N ASN A 58 5.10 -7.04 -7.68
CA ASN A 58 6.03 -7.18 -8.80
C ASN A 58 5.56 -6.32 -10.00
N GLY A 59 6.49 -5.95 -10.88
CA GLY A 59 6.20 -5.08 -12.02
C GLY A 59 6.14 -3.58 -11.71
N ILE A 60 6.42 -3.14 -10.47
CA ILE A 60 6.54 -1.70 -10.13
C ILE A 60 7.33 -0.92 -11.19
N LYS A 61 6.67 0.06 -11.83
CA LYS A 61 7.27 0.91 -12.88
C LYS A 61 7.61 2.33 -12.40
N GLY A 62 7.10 2.71 -11.24
CA GLY A 62 7.28 4.04 -10.67
C GLY A 62 7.66 3.94 -9.20
N VAL A 63 8.53 4.84 -8.77
CA VAL A 63 9.08 4.86 -7.39
C VAL A 63 8.27 5.76 -6.45
N TYR A 64 7.30 6.51 -6.95
CA TYR A 64 6.59 7.51 -6.17
C TYR A 64 5.90 6.91 -4.94
N SER A 65 5.18 5.80 -5.08
CA SER A 65 4.55 5.13 -3.92
C SER A 65 5.55 4.60 -2.88
N ILE A 66 6.80 4.33 -3.28
CA ILE A 66 7.87 4.01 -2.33
C ILE A 66 8.30 5.27 -1.57
N ALA A 67 8.44 6.40 -2.25
CA ALA A 67 8.73 7.69 -1.61
C ALA A 67 7.60 8.10 -0.65
N GLU A 68 6.35 7.91 -1.04
CA GLU A 68 5.18 8.22 -0.20
C GLU A 68 5.17 7.40 1.08
N VAL A 69 5.35 6.08 1.02
CA VAL A 69 5.35 5.25 2.24
C VAL A 69 6.55 5.58 3.13
N VAL A 70 7.69 5.95 2.57
CA VAL A 70 8.85 6.40 3.35
C VAL A 70 8.58 7.75 4.02
N ASP A 71 8.00 8.72 3.32
CA ASP A 71 7.62 10.02 3.90
C ASP A 71 6.58 9.86 5.02
N ASP A 72 5.52 9.09 4.75
CA ASP A 72 4.45 8.81 5.71
C ASP A 72 4.96 8.00 6.91
N SER A 73 5.93 7.10 6.73
CA SER A 73 6.57 6.38 7.85
C SER A 73 7.26 7.30 8.85
N ASN A 74 7.79 8.44 8.40
CA ASN A 74 8.44 9.41 9.30
C ASN A 74 7.41 10.34 9.96
N LYS A 75 6.36 10.72 9.23
CA LYS A 75 5.38 11.71 9.67
C LYS A 75 4.23 11.14 10.50
N ARG A 76 3.84 9.90 10.21
CA ARG A 76 2.66 9.21 10.76
C ARG A 76 2.81 7.68 10.74
N PRO A 77 3.84 7.14 11.41
CA PRO A 77 4.13 5.70 11.39
C PRO A 77 2.97 4.82 11.89
N GLU A 78 2.20 5.30 12.86
CA GLU A 78 1.07 4.59 13.47
C GLU A 78 -0.11 4.36 12.52
N LYS A 79 -0.30 5.28 11.57
CA LYS A 79 -1.33 5.22 10.54
C LYS A 79 -0.84 4.54 9.25
N THR A 80 0.48 4.41 9.08
CA THR A 80 1.07 3.87 7.86
C THR A 80 1.18 2.35 7.93
N LEU A 81 0.70 1.67 6.88
CA LEU A 81 0.83 0.22 6.71
C LEU A 81 1.53 -0.07 5.38
N PHE A 82 2.39 -1.08 5.37
CA PHE A 82 3.09 -1.53 4.18
C PHE A 82 2.73 -2.99 3.86
N LEU A 83 2.35 -3.27 2.62
CA LEU A 83 2.04 -4.61 2.15
C LEU A 83 2.97 -4.99 1.00
N ASN A 84 3.92 -5.87 1.28
CA ASN A 84 4.95 -6.29 0.33
C ASN A 84 4.53 -7.57 -0.39
N LEU A 85 3.88 -7.41 -1.55
CA LEU A 85 3.46 -8.51 -2.42
C LEU A 85 4.45 -8.73 -3.57
N TYR A 86 5.68 -8.23 -3.47
CA TYR A 86 6.66 -8.32 -4.56
C TYR A 86 6.96 -9.78 -4.97
N LYS A 87 6.81 -10.73 -4.05
CA LYS A 87 7.07 -12.15 -4.29
C LYS A 87 5.87 -12.95 -4.80
N GLU A 88 4.66 -12.37 -4.86
CA GLU A 88 3.46 -13.14 -5.23
C GLU A 88 3.38 -13.52 -6.72
N ASP A 89 4.09 -12.81 -7.60
CA ASP A 89 4.14 -13.14 -9.02
C ASP A 89 5.61 -13.24 -9.49
N GLU A 90 5.97 -14.40 -10.03
CA GLU A 90 7.34 -14.72 -10.43
C GLU A 90 7.73 -14.08 -11.77
N ARG A 91 6.76 -13.65 -12.59
CA ARG A 91 7.02 -13.20 -13.98
C ARG A 91 7.95 -12.00 -14.08
N ASN A 92 7.86 -11.08 -13.11
CA ASN A 92 8.70 -9.87 -13.04
C ASN A 92 9.63 -9.88 -11.83
N PHE A 93 9.86 -11.05 -11.24
CA PHE A 93 10.70 -11.17 -10.06
C PHE A 93 12.17 -10.98 -10.42
N THR A 94 12.86 -10.15 -9.64
CA THR A 94 14.32 -10.08 -9.66
C THR A 94 14.85 -10.11 -8.22
N LYS A 95 15.94 -10.86 -8.00
CA LYS A 95 16.59 -10.92 -6.68
C LYS A 95 17.01 -9.53 -6.20
N GLN A 96 17.56 -8.71 -7.10
CA GLN A 96 18.01 -7.36 -6.78
C GLN A 96 16.87 -6.48 -6.26
N MET A 97 15.73 -6.41 -6.94
CA MET A 97 14.60 -5.63 -6.47
C MET A 97 13.98 -6.22 -5.20
N SER A 98 13.95 -7.55 -5.05
CA SER A 98 13.52 -8.17 -3.80
C SER A 98 14.39 -7.76 -2.60
N HIS A 99 15.71 -7.65 -2.80
CA HIS A 99 16.61 -7.16 -1.75
C HIS A 99 16.40 -5.67 -1.46
N SER A 100 16.22 -4.84 -2.50
CA SER A 100 15.93 -3.41 -2.33
C SER A 100 14.62 -3.18 -1.57
N LEU A 101 13.53 -3.86 -1.94
CA LEU A 101 12.25 -3.74 -1.24
C LEU A 101 12.32 -4.29 0.18
N LYS A 102 13.13 -5.33 0.45
CA LYS A 102 13.35 -5.79 1.81
C LYS A 102 14.11 -4.76 2.65
N ALA A 103 15.07 -4.04 2.06
CA ALA A 103 15.76 -2.94 2.74
C ALA A 103 14.79 -1.79 3.08
N VAL A 104 13.91 -1.43 2.15
CA VAL A 104 12.82 -0.46 2.39
C VAL A 104 11.93 -0.95 3.54
N GLU A 105 11.45 -2.19 3.49
CA GLU A 105 10.60 -2.77 4.54
C GLU A 105 11.27 -2.73 5.93
N ASN A 106 12.58 -2.97 6.01
CA ASN A 106 13.33 -2.85 7.26
C ASN A 106 13.41 -1.40 7.76
N LEU A 107 13.60 -0.43 6.85
CA LEU A 107 13.57 1.00 7.20
C LEU A 107 12.19 1.40 7.74
N LEU A 108 11.11 0.97 7.07
CA LEU A 108 9.74 1.23 7.51
C LEU A 108 9.48 0.66 8.90
N ARG A 109 9.89 -0.60 9.17
CA ARG A 109 9.79 -1.18 10.51
C ARG A 109 10.60 -0.41 11.55
N GLY A 110 11.78 0.08 11.19
CA GLY A 110 12.60 0.93 12.06
C GLY A 110 11.90 2.23 12.47
N ASN A 111 11.03 2.75 11.60
CA ASN A 111 10.20 3.93 11.87
C ASN A 111 8.89 3.60 12.63
N GLY A 112 8.60 2.33 12.90
CA GLY A 112 7.39 1.90 13.61
C GLY A 112 6.21 1.50 12.72
N VAL A 113 6.40 1.44 11.41
CA VAL A 113 5.38 0.99 10.44
C VAL A 113 5.15 -0.51 10.57
N ARG A 114 3.88 -0.94 10.54
CA ARG A 114 3.53 -2.35 10.40
C ARG A 114 3.67 -2.78 8.94
N CYS A 115 4.44 -3.84 8.72
CA CYS A 115 4.67 -4.43 7.41
C CYS A 115 4.09 -5.85 7.34
N PHE A 116 3.36 -6.11 6.26
CA PHE A 116 2.69 -7.37 5.94
C PHE A 116 3.24 -7.94 4.63
N ASP A 117 3.13 -9.24 4.45
CA ASP A 117 3.56 -9.98 3.26
C ASP A 117 2.42 -10.75 2.57
N SER A 118 1.19 -10.67 3.09
CA SER A 118 0.01 -11.29 2.49
C SER A 118 -1.25 -10.45 2.66
N ILE A 119 -2.20 -10.60 1.73
CA ILE A 119 -3.49 -9.90 1.74
C ILE A 119 -4.33 -10.29 2.98
N GLU A 120 -4.28 -11.56 3.37
CA GLU A 120 -5.03 -12.11 4.50
C GLU A 120 -4.52 -11.53 5.83
N SER A 121 -3.20 -11.43 5.99
CA SER A 121 -2.60 -10.90 7.23
C SER A 121 -2.98 -9.44 7.48
N VAL A 122 -2.97 -8.60 6.43
CA VAL A 122 -3.39 -7.20 6.54
C VAL A 122 -4.90 -7.07 6.70
N ALA A 123 -5.70 -7.92 6.02
CA ALA A 123 -7.16 -7.92 6.18
C ALA A 123 -7.57 -8.26 7.62
N ASN A 124 -6.94 -9.26 8.22
CA ASN A 124 -7.20 -9.64 9.61
C ASN A 124 -6.88 -8.48 10.57
N PHE A 125 -5.74 -7.82 10.39
CA PHE A 125 -5.39 -6.63 11.17
C PHE A 125 -6.42 -5.49 11.01
N LEU A 126 -6.84 -5.23 9.78
CA LEU A 126 -7.84 -4.20 9.45
C LEU A 126 -9.28 -4.60 9.82
N ASN A 127 -9.54 -5.81 10.31
CA ASN A 127 -10.87 -6.23 10.72
C ASN A 127 -11.09 -6.21 12.23
N GLY A 128 -10.01 -6.08 13.02
CA GLY A 128 -10.03 -6.21 14.47
C GLY A 128 -9.88 -7.65 14.91
#